data_AF-A0A957YPL4-F1
#
_entry.id   AF-A0A957YPL4-F1
#
_cell.length_a   1.000
_cell.length_b   1.000
_cell.length_c   1.000
_cell.angle_alpha   90.00
_cell.angle_beta   90.00
_cell.angle_gamma   90.00
#
_symmetry.space_group_name_H-M   'P 1'
#
loop_
_entity.id
_entity.type
_entity.pdbx_description
1 polymer ?
#
loop_
_entity_poly.entity_id
_entity_poly.type
_entity_poly.pdbx_seq_one_letter_code
_entity_poly.pdbx_strand_id
1 'polypeptide(L)'
;SLVGGKWTSFRAFSEQVTDKTLEFFGIKRNKGTEDLPIGGGRNYPQTDEDRAKYLTGLAAWTGLSHERLEELFERYGTRAETVAEFIKLADDSPLKSLPDYSQREILFLAQYEKVRHLDDILLRRTMLGMLGRLTRDAVIEIAEILAEAFGWSLSRKNAEAERTLRLLADRHRVRL
;
A
#
# COMPACT_ATOMS: atom_id res chain seq x y z
N SER A 1 23.79 -8.31 16.91
CA SER A 1 23.04 -7.09 16.52
C SER A 1 23.28 -6.83 15.05
N LEU A 2 22.34 -6.14 14.39
CA LEU A 2 22.46 -5.69 13.00
C LEU A 2 22.59 -4.16 13.03
N VAL A 3 23.71 -3.64 12.54
CA VAL A 3 24.00 -2.20 12.53
C VAL A 3 24.31 -1.78 11.10
N GLY A 4 23.64 -0.74 10.61
CA GLY A 4 23.71 -0.31 9.22
C GLY A 4 22.61 -0.94 8.34
N GLY A 5 22.85 -0.98 7.03
CA GLY A 5 21.90 -1.41 6.00
C GLY A 5 21.38 -0.25 5.15
N LYS A 6 21.66 -0.28 3.85
CA LYS A 6 21.11 0.67 2.87
C LYS A 6 19.94 0.01 2.16
N TRP A 7 19.02 0.83 1.64
CA TRP A 7 17.91 0.32 0.83
C TRP A 7 18.38 -0.56 -0.33
N THR A 8 19.47 -0.19 -1.02
CA THR A 8 19.99 -0.95 -2.16
C THR A 8 20.67 -2.27 -1.76
N SER A 9 21.13 -2.42 -0.52
CA SER A 9 21.84 -3.61 -0.05
C SER A 9 21.03 -4.48 0.91
N PHE A 10 19.74 -4.15 1.14
CA PHE A 10 18.93 -4.79 2.17
C PHE A 10 18.84 -6.32 2.00
N ARG A 11 18.65 -6.82 0.76
CA ARG A 11 18.50 -8.25 0.47
C ARG A 11 19.78 -9.02 0.79
N ALA A 12 20.90 -8.61 0.19
CA ALA A 12 22.20 -9.24 0.40
C ALA A 12 22.62 -9.19 1.88
N PHE A 13 22.30 -8.11 2.58
CA PHE A 13 22.60 -8.02 4.01
C PHE A 13 21.70 -8.94 4.85
N SER A 14 20.40 -9.03 4.51
CA SER A 14 19.46 -9.96 5.15
C SER A 14 19.86 -11.43 4.94
N GLU A 15 20.41 -11.73 3.76
CA GLU A 15 20.97 -13.04 3.44
C GLU A 15 22.12 -13.41 4.36
N GLN A 16 23.13 -12.54 4.52
CA GLN A 16 24.25 -12.76 5.44
C GLN A 16 23.80 -12.95 6.90
N VAL A 17 22.81 -12.16 7.34
CA VAL A 17 22.25 -12.27 8.69
C VAL A 17 21.55 -13.60 8.88
N THR A 18 20.82 -14.05 7.86
CA THR A 18 20.15 -15.34 7.87
C THR A 18 21.17 -16.49 7.88
N ASP A 19 22.28 -16.39 7.15
CA ASP A 19 23.35 -17.41 7.19
C ASP A 19 23.91 -17.59 8.59
N LYS A 20 24.28 -16.49 9.25
CA LYS A 20 24.77 -16.53 10.64
C LYS A 20 23.73 -17.09 11.62
N THR A 21 22.45 -16.77 11.40
CA THR A 21 21.35 -17.25 12.24
C THR A 21 21.17 -18.76 12.06
N LEU A 22 21.16 -19.24 10.82
CA LEU A 22 21.00 -20.66 10.51
C LEU A 22 22.20 -21.48 11.01
N GLU A 23 23.42 -20.96 10.87
CA GLU A 23 24.63 -21.55 11.44
C GLU A 23 24.51 -21.73 12.96
N PHE A 24 24.05 -20.70 13.67
CA PHE A 24 23.82 -20.76 15.12
C PHE A 24 22.83 -21.87 15.52
N PHE A 25 21.80 -22.11 14.71
CA PHE A 25 20.82 -23.18 14.95
C PHE A 25 21.23 -24.55 14.37
N GLY A 26 22.38 -24.65 13.70
CA GLY A 26 22.79 -25.88 13.01
C GLY A 26 21.88 -26.27 11.83
N ILE A 27 21.14 -25.32 11.26
CA ILE A 27 20.20 -25.53 10.16
C ILE A 27 20.90 -25.21 8.84
N LYS A 28 20.75 -26.07 7.83
CA LYS A 28 21.24 -25.78 6.47
C LYS A 28 20.24 -24.93 5.70
N ARG A 29 20.72 -23.86 5.07
CA ARG A 29 19.95 -23.11 4.08
C ARG A 29 19.62 -24.01 2.88
N ASN A 30 18.39 -23.92 2.38
CA ASN A 30 17.93 -24.68 1.22
C ASN A 30 17.39 -23.80 0.07
N LYS A 31 17.24 -22.48 0.29
CA LYS A 31 16.74 -21.52 -0.69
C LYS A 31 17.41 -20.15 -0.55
N GLY A 32 17.66 -19.53 -1.69
CA GLY A 32 18.09 -18.14 -1.83
C GLY A 32 16.91 -17.17 -1.94
N THR A 33 17.23 -15.89 -2.02
CA THR A 33 16.25 -14.79 -2.18
C THR A 33 16.56 -13.85 -3.34
N GLU A 34 17.64 -14.11 -4.07
CA GLU A 34 18.17 -13.32 -5.18
C GLU A 34 17.12 -13.10 -6.26
N ASP A 35 16.45 -14.18 -6.65
CA ASP A 35 15.44 -14.19 -7.72
C ASP A 35 14.00 -14.32 -7.17
N LEU A 36 13.80 -14.11 -5.85
CA LEU A 36 12.49 -14.28 -5.24
C LEU A 36 11.65 -12.99 -5.42
N PRO A 37 10.60 -12.99 -6.26
CA PRO A 37 9.75 -11.82 -6.40
C PRO A 37 8.96 -11.57 -5.11
N ILE A 38 8.86 -10.30 -4.74
CA ILE A 38 8.11 -9.84 -3.55
C ILE A 38 6.84 -9.10 -3.98
N GLY A 39 5.73 -9.36 -3.28
CA GLY A 39 4.45 -8.68 -3.49
C GLY A 39 4.01 -8.67 -4.96
N GLY A 40 3.74 -7.47 -5.48
CA GLY A 40 3.30 -7.24 -6.85
C GLY A 40 4.36 -7.45 -7.93
N GLY A 41 5.59 -7.87 -7.57
CA GLY A 41 6.60 -8.29 -8.54
C GLY A 41 6.45 -9.75 -8.99
N ARG A 42 5.57 -10.53 -8.37
CA ARG A 42 5.35 -11.93 -8.76
C ARG A 42 4.53 -11.98 -10.05
N ASN A 43 4.97 -12.80 -11.01
CA ASN A 43 4.33 -12.92 -12.34
C ASN A 43 4.20 -11.57 -13.07
N TYR A 44 5.15 -10.66 -12.85
CA TYR A 44 5.11 -9.34 -13.48
C TYR A 44 5.22 -9.46 -15.01
N PRO A 45 4.34 -8.82 -15.79
CA PRO A 45 4.41 -8.80 -17.24
C PRO A 45 5.78 -8.32 -17.74
N GLN A 46 6.37 -9.03 -18.70
CA GLN A 46 7.71 -8.72 -19.21
C GLN A 46 7.68 -7.80 -20.43
N THR A 47 6.53 -7.69 -21.08
CA THR A 47 6.32 -6.88 -22.29
C THR A 47 5.05 -6.04 -22.15
N ASP A 48 4.96 -4.97 -22.93
CA ASP A 48 3.74 -4.14 -23.01
C ASP A 48 2.54 -4.95 -23.51
N GLU A 49 2.77 -5.92 -24.40
CA GLU A 49 1.73 -6.84 -24.89
C GLU A 49 1.19 -7.74 -23.77
N ASP A 50 2.07 -8.29 -22.94
CA ASP A 50 1.67 -9.11 -21.79
C ASP A 50 0.93 -8.27 -20.75
N ARG A 51 1.37 -7.02 -20.54
CA ARG A 51 0.68 -6.08 -19.65
C ARG A 51 -0.72 -5.76 -20.17
N ALA A 52 -0.86 -5.46 -21.45
CA ALA A 52 -2.15 -5.17 -22.07
C ALA A 52 -3.11 -6.38 -21.98
N LYS A 53 -2.60 -7.59 -22.22
CA LYS A 53 -3.37 -8.84 -22.05
C LYS A 53 -3.80 -9.03 -20.61
N TYR A 54 -2.89 -8.84 -19.65
CA TYR A 54 -3.19 -8.93 -18.21
C TYR A 54 -4.31 -7.96 -17.81
N LEU A 55 -4.18 -6.68 -18.17
CA LEU A 55 -5.18 -5.65 -17.83
C LEU A 55 -6.53 -5.90 -18.52
N THR A 56 -6.52 -6.38 -19.77
CA THR A 56 -7.75 -6.75 -20.48
C THR A 56 -8.47 -7.92 -19.80
N GLY A 57 -7.72 -8.96 -19.40
CA GLY A 57 -8.27 -10.09 -18.65
C GLY A 57 -8.85 -9.67 -17.30
N LEU A 58 -8.13 -8.82 -16.58
CA LEU A 58 -8.57 -8.30 -15.29
C LEU A 58 -9.81 -7.40 -15.42
N ALA A 59 -9.90 -6.58 -16.48
CA ALA A 59 -11.09 -5.79 -16.80
C ALA A 59 -12.31 -6.68 -17.04
N ALA A 60 -12.15 -7.71 -17.88
CA ALA A 60 -13.22 -8.68 -18.14
C ALA A 60 -13.65 -9.44 -16.87
N TRP A 61 -12.72 -9.75 -15.98
CA TRP A 61 -13.00 -10.44 -14.73
C TRP A 61 -13.69 -9.56 -13.69
N THR A 62 -13.25 -8.30 -13.55
CA THR A 62 -13.67 -7.42 -12.45
C THR A 62 -14.77 -6.44 -12.83
N GLY A 63 -14.93 -6.15 -14.12
CA GLY A 63 -15.84 -5.10 -14.61
C GLY A 63 -15.33 -3.68 -14.37
N LEU A 64 -14.12 -3.51 -13.84
CA LEU A 64 -13.50 -2.20 -13.67
C LEU A 64 -13.01 -1.65 -15.02
N SER A 65 -12.99 -0.32 -15.15
CA SER A 65 -12.46 0.33 -16.34
C SER A 65 -10.97 0.07 -16.51
N HIS A 66 -10.49 0.11 -17.75
CA HIS A 66 -9.07 -0.08 -18.04
C HIS A 66 -8.20 0.97 -17.35
N GLU A 67 -8.62 2.24 -17.40
CA GLU A 67 -7.97 3.37 -16.70
C GLU A 67 -7.80 3.08 -15.21
N ARG A 68 -8.85 2.58 -14.54
CA ARG A 68 -8.78 2.26 -13.12
C ARG A 68 -7.79 1.14 -12.82
N LEU A 69 -7.75 0.12 -13.68
CA LEU A 69 -6.83 -1.01 -13.52
C LEU A 69 -5.38 -0.60 -13.81
N GLU A 70 -5.15 0.33 -14.73
CA GLU A 70 -3.84 0.93 -14.96
C GLU A 70 -3.34 1.65 -13.71
N GLU A 71 -4.16 2.50 -13.09
CA GLU A 71 -3.81 3.20 -11.84
C GLU A 71 -3.44 2.22 -10.72
N LEU A 72 -4.26 1.17 -10.53
CA LEU A 72 -3.99 0.12 -9.54
C LEU A 72 -2.70 -0.63 -9.87
N PHE A 73 -2.45 -0.95 -11.14
CA PHE A 73 -1.25 -1.66 -11.56
C PHE A 73 0.01 -0.82 -11.36
N GLU A 74 -0.02 0.47 -11.68
CA GLU A 74 1.11 1.38 -11.42
C GLU A 74 1.46 1.46 -9.93
N ARG A 75 0.45 1.41 -9.04
CA ARG A 75 0.67 1.49 -7.58
C ARG A 75 1.08 0.15 -6.96
N TYR A 76 0.49 -0.95 -7.41
CA TYR A 76 0.54 -2.24 -6.71
C TYR A 76 1.20 -3.35 -7.51
N GLY A 77 1.60 -3.11 -8.76
CA GLY A 77 2.04 -4.14 -9.69
C GLY A 77 0.97 -5.22 -9.87
N THR A 78 1.37 -6.49 -9.91
CA THR A 78 0.41 -7.61 -10.04
C THR A 78 -0.52 -7.79 -8.83
N ARG A 79 -0.25 -7.16 -7.68
CA ARG A 79 -1.23 -7.12 -6.58
C ARG A 79 -2.47 -6.30 -6.90
N ALA A 80 -2.44 -5.52 -7.99
CA ALA A 80 -3.63 -4.85 -8.50
C ALA A 80 -4.80 -5.82 -8.72
N GLU A 81 -4.53 -7.09 -9.06
CA GLU A 81 -5.55 -8.14 -9.15
C GLU A 81 -6.32 -8.28 -7.83
N THR A 82 -5.62 -8.48 -6.72
CA THR A 82 -6.24 -8.64 -5.40
C THR A 82 -7.01 -7.38 -4.97
N VAL A 83 -6.48 -6.19 -5.27
CA VAL A 83 -7.18 -4.92 -4.97
C VAL A 83 -8.44 -4.80 -5.81
N ALA A 84 -8.35 -5.07 -7.12
CA ALA A 84 -9.47 -4.99 -8.05
C ALA A 84 -10.57 -6.01 -7.71
N GLU A 85 -10.19 -7.22 -7.31
CA GLU A 85 -11.11 -8.24 -6.81
C GLU A 85 -11.82 -7.79 -5.56
N PHE A 86 -11.11 -7.18 -4.60
CA PHE A 86 -11.74 -6.61 -3.42
C PHE A 86 -12.71 -5.48 -3.78
N ILE A 87 -12.31 -4.58 -4.68
CA ILE A 87 -13.16 -3.48 -5.16
C ILE A 87 -14.44 -4.02 -5.79
N LYS A 88 -14.36 -5.05 -6.65
CA LYS A 88 -15.53 -5.68 -7.31
C LYS A 88 -16.63 -6.15 -6.34
N LEU A 89 -16.30 -6.50 -5.10
CA LEU A 89 -17.24 -7.14 -4.16
C LEU A 89 -18.40 -6.24 -3.69
N ALA A 90 -18.32 -4.93 -3.87
CA ALA A 90 -19.39 -4.00 -3.52
C ALA A 90 -19.23 -2.67 -4.26
N ASP A 91 -20.21 -1.77 -4.12
CA ASP A 91 -20.17 -0.45 -4.75
C ASP A 91 -18.94 0.35 -4.31
N ASP A 92 -18.27 0.95 -5.29
CA ASP A 92 -17.11 1.81 -5.09
C ASP A 92 -17.42 3.22 -5.60
N SER A 93 -16.73 4.21 -5.04
CA SER A 93 -16.72 5.54 -5.59
C SER A 93 -15.35 6.19 -5.43
N PRO A 94 -14.95 7.06 -6.36
CA PRO A 94 -13.80 7.93 -6.17
C PRO A 94 -13.91 8.74 -4.88
N LEU A 95 -12.77 9.06 -4.27
CA LEU A 95 -12.71 10.04 -3.20
C LEU A 95 -12.96 11.43 -3.78
N LYS A 96 -13.66 12.30 -3.04
CA LYS A 96 -13.94 13.67 -3.47
C LYS A 96 -12.68 14.50 -3.53
N SER A 97 -11.79 14.33 -2.55
CA SER A 97 -10.54 15.07 -2.44
C SER A 97 -9.41 14.51 -3.32
N LEU A 98 -9.50 13.24 -3.71
CA LEU A 98 -8.46 12.49 -4.42
C LEU A 98 -9.11 11.51 -5.43
N PRO A 99 -9.60 11.97 -6.59
CA PRO A 99 -10.43 11.16 -7.49
C PRO A 99 -9.75 9.93 -8.10
N ASP A 100 -8.41 9.87 -8.09
CA ASP A 100 -7.62 8.71 -8.51
C ASP A 100 -7.51 7.64 -7.41
N TYR A 101 -8.02 7.91 -6.21
CA TYR A 101 -8.25 6.91 -5.16
C TYR A 101 -9.74 6.66 -5.01
N SER A 102 -10.10 5.48 -4.53
CA SER A 102 -11.49 5.12 -4.26
C SER A 102 -11.71 4.67 -2.83
N GLN A 103 -12.96 4.74 -2.36
CA GLN A 103 -13.31 4.35 -1.00
C GLN A 103 -12.90 2.90 -0.71
N ARG A 104 -13.18 1.98 -1.64
CA ARG A 104 -12.83 0.56 -1.48
C ARG A 104 -11.34 0.29 -1.58
N GLU A 105 -10.57 1.07 -2.34
CA GLU A 105 -9.11 0.98 -2.33
C GLU A 105 -8.55 1.32 -0.95
N ILE A 106 -8.98 2.44 -0.35
CA ILE A 106 -8.56 2.82 1.00
C ILE A 106 -8.98 1.77 2.04
N LEU A 107 -10.20 1.24 1.91
CA LEU A 107 -10.70 0.18 2.77
C LEU A 107 -9.86 -1.11 2.65
N PHE A 108 -9.45 -1.48 1.43
CA PHE A 108 -8.54 -2.61 1.21
C PHE A 108 -7.21 -2.39 1.94
N LEU A 109 -6.59 -1.22 1.78
CA LEU A 109 -5.34 -0.91 2.48
C LEU A 109 -5.54 -0.96 4.01
N ALA A 110 -6.66 -0.44 4.52
CA ALA A 110 -6.98 -0.49 5.94
C ALA A 110 -7.00 -1.93 6.49
N GLN A 111 -7.63 -2.85 5.76
CA GLN A 111 -7.83 -4.23 6.21
C GLN A 111 -6.62 -5.14 5.99
N TYR A 112 -5.90 -4.96 4.88
CA TYR A 112 -4.89 -5.93 4.43
C TYR A 112 -3.44 -5.45 4.57
N GLU A 113 -3.19 -4.16 4.85
CA GLU A 113 -1.84 -3.58 4.90
C GLU A 113 -1.33 -3.24 6.31
N LYS A 114 -1.94 -3.87 7.34
CA LYS A 114 -1.58 -3.69 8.76
C LYS A 114 -1.66 -2.23 9.22
N VAL A 115 -2.63 -1.49 8.71
CA VAL A 115 -2.90 -0.11 9.11
C VAL A 115 -3.45 -0.10 10.53
N ARG A 116 -2.95 0.81 11.36
CA ARG A 116 -3.47 1.05 12.73
C ARG A 116 -3.82 2.50 12.97
N HIS A 117 -3.15 3.39 12.26
CA HIS A 117 -3.24 4.82 12.41
C HIS A 117 -3.49 5.49 11.06
N LEU A 118 -4.11 6.67 11.08
CA LEU A 118 -4.39 7.42 9.85
C LEU A 118 -3.11 7.74 9.05
N ASP A 119 -2.01 8.06 9.73
CA ASP A 119 -0.73 8.32 9.07
C ASP A 119 -0.08 7.09 8.42
N ASP A 120 -0.51 5.87 8.75
CA ASP A 120 -0.04 4.68 8.02
C ASP A 120 -0.51 4.69 6.57
N ILE A 121 -1.75 5.12 6.32
CA ILE A 121 -2.26 5.31 4.95
C ILE A 121 -1.56 6.47 4.28
N LEU A 122 -1.58 7.65 4.91
CA LEU A 122 -1.19 8.91 4.26
C LEU A 122 0.33 9.00 3.99
N LEU A 123 1.15 8.36 4.83
CA LEU A 123 2.62 8.51 4.78
C LEU A 123 3.37 7.23 4.41
N ARG A 124 2.72 6.05 4.45
CA ARG A 124 3.43 4.76 4.25
C ARG A 124 2.78 3.82 3.23
N ARG A 125 1.46 3.77 3.13
CA ARG A 125 0.74 2.88 2.19
C ARG A 125 0.30 3.57 0.91
N THR A 126 0.35 4.88 0.88
CA THR A 126 0.13 5.71 -0.31
C THR A 126 1.30 6.66 -0.52
N MET A 127 1.41 7.19 -1.73
CA MET A 127 2.42 8.21 -2.07
C MET A 127 1.93 9.63 -1.80
N LEU A 128 0.76 9.82 -1.18
CA LEU A 128 0.11 11.12 -1.01
C LEU A 128 0.99 12.14 -0.28
N GLY A 129 1.57 11.74 0.86
CA GLY A 129 2.47 12.59 1.62
C GLY A 129 3.76 12.92 0.87
N MET A 130 4.32 11.95 0.15
CA MET A 130 5.59 12.14 -0.59
C MET A 130 5.41 13.06 -1.81
N LEU A 131 4.27 12.95 -2.49
CA LEU A 131 3.94 13.76 -3.68
C LEU A 131 3.33 15.13 -3.31
N GLY A 132 3.21 15.46 -2.02
CA GLY A 132 2.65 16.74 -1.57
C GLY A 132 1.16 16.91 -1.89
N ARG A 133 0.41 15.82 -2.02
CA ARG A 133 -1.02 15.82 -2.41
C ARG A 133 -1.99 15.87 -1.24
N LEU A 134 -1.48 15.88 0.00
CA LEU A 134 -2.34 15.92 1.18
C LEU A 134 -3.00 17.28 1.33
N THR A 135 -4.32 17.26 1.53
CA THR A 135 -5.14 18.40 1.94
C THR A 135 -5.85 18.06 3.24
N ARG A 136 -6.35 19.06 3.96
CA ARG A 136 -7.16 18.83 5.16
C ARG A 136 -8.40 17.98 4.85
N ASP A 137 -9.04 18.21 3.72
CA ASP A 137 -10.21 17.44 3.29
C ASP A 137 -9.85 15.98 3.03
N ALA A 138 -8.71 15.70 2.39
CA ALA A 138 -8.24 14.33 2.18
C ALA A 138 -7.93 13.60 3.50
N VAL A 139 -7.36 14.30 4.48
CA VAL A 139 -7.12 13.73 5.82
C VAL A 139 -8.43 13.34 6.48
N ILE A 140 -9.45 14.21 6.42
CA ILE A 140 -10.75 13.97 7.05
C ILE A 140 -11.51 12.85 6.33
N GLU A 141 -11.55 12.88 5.00
CA GLU A 141 -12.25 11.88 4.17
C GLU A 141 -11.66 10.47 4.38
N ILE A 142 -10.33 10.33 4.40
CA ILE A 142 -9.69 9.04 4.68
C ILE A 142 -9.89 8.62 6.14
N ALA A 143 -9.93 9.56 7.09
CA ALA A 143 -10.24 9.25 8.49
C ALA A 143 -11.65 8.68 8.67
N GLU A 144 -12.62 9.12 7.85
CA GLU A 144 -13.98 8.59 7.85
C GLU A 144 -14.02 7.13 7.40
N ILE A 145 -13.33 6.81 6.31
CA ILE A 145 -13.22 5.43 5.80
C ILE A 145 -12.55 4.51 6.84
N LEU A 146 -11.46 4.97 7.47
CA LEU A 146 -10.80 4.19 8.52
C LEU A 146 -11.67 4.02 9.77
N ALA A 147 -12.45 5.05 10.12
CA ALA A 147 -13.36 4.97 11.26
C ALA A 147 -14.44 3.91 11.05
N GLU A 148 -15.01 3.84 9.85
CA GLU A 148 -15.94 2.78 9.47
C GLU A 148 -15.26 1.40 9.50
N ALA A 149 -14.10 1.28 8.84
CA ALA A 149 -13.36 0.01 8.74
C ALA A 149 -13.01 -0.61 10.09
N PHE A 150 -12.70 0.23 11.09
CA PHE A 150 -12.24 -0.21 12.40
C PHE A 150 -13.26 0.00 13.53
N GLY A 151 -14.47 0.47 13.22
CA GLY A 151 -15.50 0.76 14.22
C GLY A 151 -15.07 1.85 15.23
N TRP A 152 -14.35 2.87 14.77
CA TRP A 152 -13.94 3.98 15.64
C TRP A 152 -15.12 4.87 16.01
N SER A 153 -15.16 5.31 17.27
CA SER A 153 -16.07 6.37 17.68
C SER A 153 -15.73 7.69 17.00
N LEU A 154 -16.69 8.61 16.93
CA LEU A 154 -16.46 9.98 16.44
C LEU A 154 -15.30 10.66 17.18
N SER A 155 -15.20 10.46 18.49
CA SER A 155 -14.10 10.99 19.30
C SER A 155 -12.75 10.43 18.85
N ARG A 156 -12.65 9.12 18.59
CA ARG A 156 -11.41 8.49 18.12
C ARG A 156 -11.04 8.94 16.70
N LYS A 157 -12.02 9.04 15.79
CA LYS A 157 -11.82 9.58 14.43
C LYS A 157 -11.19 10.98 14.49
N ASN A 158 -11.80 11.88 15.27
CA ASN A 158 -11.33 13.25 15.40
C ASN A 158 -9.94 13.30 16.06
N ALA A 159 -9.70 12.47 17.08
CA ALA A 159 -8.39 12.39 17.73
C ALA A 159 -7.28 11.91 16.77
N GLU A 160 -7.56 10.93 15.90
CA GLU A 160 -6.62 10.47 14.88
C GLU A 160 -6.35 11.54 13.83
N ALA A 161 -7.38 12.21 13.31
CA ALA A 161 -7.22 13.32 12.36
C ALA A 161 -6.35 14.45 12.96
N GLU A 162 -6.66 14.91 14.18
CA GLU A 162 -5.88 15.94 14.87
C GLU A 162 -4.45 15.51 15.20
N ARG A 163 -4.24 14.23 15.56
CA ARG A 163 -2.90 13.68 15.78
C ARG A 163 -2.09 13.69 14.48
N THR A 164 -2.69 13.28 13.37
CA THR A 164 -2.04 13.25 12.06
C THR A 164 -1.74 14.65 11.53
N LEU A 165 -2.65 15.61 11.66
CA LEU A 165 -2.40 17.00 11.26
C LEU A 165 -1.23 17.62 12.04
N ARG A 166 -1.16 17.38 13.35
CA ARG A 166 0.00 17.81 14.17
C ARG A 166 1.29 17.13 13.74
N LEU A 167 1.26 15.82 13.48
CA LEU A 167 2.43 15.08 12.98
C LEU A 167 2.95 15.69 11.67
N LEU A 168 2.05 15.98 10.73
CA LEU A 168 2.37 16.62 9.46
C LEU A 168 3.05 17.98 9.66
N ALA A 169 2.50 18.84 10.53
CA ALA A 169 3.04 20.15 10.81
C ALA A 169 4.41 20.10 11.51
N ASP A 170 4.54 19.26 12.54
CA ASP A 170 5.68 19.27 13.45
C ASP A 170 6.88 18.48 12.91
N ARG A 171 6.61 17.32 12.29
CA ARG A 171 7.66 16.38 11.84
C ARG A 171 7.91 16.44 10.34
N HIS A 172 6.89 16.75 9.55
CA HIS A 172 6.99 16.79 8.09
C HIS A 172 6.98 18.22 7.52
N ARG A 173 6.76 19.24 8.36
CA ARG A 173 6.67 20.66 7.95
C ARG A 173 5.59 20.94 6.91
N VAL A 174 4.54 20.11 6.87
CA VAL A 174 3.37 20.28 6.00
C VAL A 174 2.25 20.93 6.82
N ARG A 175 1.79 22.13 6.41
CA ARG A 175 0.69 22.85 7.09
C ARG A 175 -0.55 22.83 6.19
N LEU A 176 -1.63 22.23 6.69
CA LEU A 176 -2.93 22.03 6.01
C LEU A 176 -4.07 22.65 6.81
#